data_AF-A0A916FZB9-F1
#
_entry.id   AF-A0A916FZB9-F1
#
_cell.length_a   1.000
_cell.length_b   1.000
_cell.length_c   1.000
_cell.angle_alpha   90.00
_cell.angle_beta   90.00
_cell.angle_gamma   90.00
#
_symmetry.space_group_name_H-M   'P 1'
#
loop_
_entity.id
_entity.type
_entity.pdbx_description
1 polymer ?
#
loop_
_entity_poly.entity_id
_entity_poly.type
_entity_poly.pdbx_seq_one_letter_code
_entity_poly.pdbx_strand_id
1 'polypeptide(L)' 'MSRMLAKSRTGYYGRYGGRFVPETLVAALDEVERAFVEARRDRKFKAQL' A
#
# COMPACT_ATOMS: atom_id res chain seq x y z
N MET A 1 15.78 -15.69 14.87
CA MET A 1 14.87 -16.28 13.86
C MET A 1 13.76 -15.28 13.50
N SER A 2 14.09 -14.21 12.77
CA SER A 2 13.09 -13.21 12.35
C SER A 2 12.48 -13.68 11.03
N ARG A 3 11.31 -14.30 11.12
CA ARG A 3 10.58 -14.86 9.98
C ARG A 3 10.24 -13.69 9.04
N MET A 4 10.83 -13.67 7.84
CA MET A 4 10.33 -12.88 6.72
C MET A 4 8.81 -12.96 6.73
N LEU A 5 8.15 -11.81 6.80
CA LEU A 5 6.70 -11.66 6.72
C LEU A 5 6.26 -12.21 5.35
N ALA A 6 6.02 -13.52 5.30
CA ALA A 6 5.50 -14.21 4.14
C ALA A 6 4.20 -13.52 3.74
N LYS A 7 4.07 -13.19 2.45
CA LYS A 7 3.01 -12.37 1.82
C LYS A 7 1.60 -12.89 2.18
N SER A 8 1.10 -12.53 3.36
CA SER A 8 -0.18 -13.00 3.88
C SER A 8 -1.30 -12.08 3.40
N ARG A 9 -1.90 -12.36 2.22
CA ARG A 9 -3.01 -11.57 1.62
C ARG A 9 -2.65 -10.09 1.36
N THR A 10 -3.20 -9.51 0.30
CA THR A 10 -2.92 -8.10 -0.06
C THR A 10 -3.42 -7.16 1.03
N GLY A 11 -2.56 -6.24 1.50
CA GLY A 11 -2.91 -5.20 2.47
C GLY A 11 -2.95 -5.63 3.94
N TYR A 12 -2.60 -6.86 4.30
CA TYR A 12 -2.61 -7.34 5.69
C TYR A 12 -1.21 -7.43 6.30
N TYR A 13 -1.11 -7.12 7.60
CA TYR A 13 0.05 -7.32 8.47
C TYR A 13 -0.36 -8.26 9.62
N GLY A 14 -0.08 -9.56 9.45
CA GLY A 14 -0.57 -10.59 10.36
C GLY A 14 -2.10 -10.66 10.32
N ARG A 15 -2.75 -10.47 11.47
CA ARG A 15 -4.22 -10.49 11.59
C ARG A 15 -4.90 -9.14 11.34
N TYR A 16 -4.14 -8.08 11.10
CA TYR A 16 -4.64 -6.72 11.00
C TYR A 16 -4.42 -6.16 9.60
N GLY A 17 -5.21 -5.16 9.19
CA GLY A 17 -5.15 -4.54 7.87
C GLY A 17 -6.27 -5.02 6.96
N GLY A 18 -6.00 -5.02 5.65
CA GLY A 18 -7.00 -5.22 4.60
C GLY A 18 -7.70 -3.92 4.21
N ARG A 19 -8.73 -4.06 3.37
CA ARG A 19 -9.52 -2.94 2.84
C ARG A 19 -11.00 -3.19 3.13
N PHE A 20 -11.49 -2.62 4.23
CA PHE A 20 -12.89 -2.70 4.67
C PHE A 20 -13.58 -1.35 4.42
N VAL A 21 -13.92 -1.11 3.16
CA VAL A 21 -14.44 0.17 2.68
C VAL A 21 -15.65 -0.06 1.77
N PRO A 22 -16.52 0.94 1.58
CA PRO A 22 -17.56 0.88 0.55
C PRO A 22 -16.99 0.68 -0.85
N GLU A 23 -17.74 -0.02 -1.71
CA GLU A 23 -17.38 -0.28 -3.11
C GLU A 23 -17.02 1.02 -3.86
N THR A 24 -17.72 2.11 -3.56
CA THR A 24 -17.50 3.43 -4.16
C THR A 24 -16.11 4.02 -3.90
N LEU A 25 -15.41 3.54 -2.86
CA LEU A 25 -14.05 4.01 -2.52
C LEU A 25 -12.94 3.11 -3.07
N VAL A 26 -13.28 1.95 -3.64
CA VAL A 26 -12.27 1.00 -4.14
C VAL A 26 -11.41 1.65 -5.23
N ALA A 27 -12.03 2.30 -6.21
CA ALA A 27 -11.34 2.95 -7.32
C ALA A 27 -10.39 4.06 -6.85
N ALA A 28 -10.84 4.90 -5.91
CA ALA A 28 -10.02 5.98 -5.37
C ALA A 28 -8.80 5.45 -4.60
N LEU A 29 -8.97 4.37 -3.82
CA LEU A 29 -7.85 3.76 -3.10
C LEU A 29 -6.85 3.09 -4.05
N ASP A 30 -7.30 2.51 -5.15
CA ASP A 30 -6.42 1.95 -6.17
C ASP A 30 -5.60 3.04 -6.87
N GLU A 31 -6.20 4.19 -7.15
CA GLU A 31 -5.50 5.36 -7.69
C GLU A 31 -4.40 5.83 -6.74
N VAL A 32 -4.72 5.99 -5.45
CA VAL A 32 -3.75 6.39 -4.43
C VAL A 32 -2.62 5.37 -4.30
N GLU A 33 -2.92 4.07 -4.32
CA GLU A 33 -1.90 3.02 -4.24
C GLU A 33 -0.92 3.10 -5.43
N ARG A 34 -1.45 3.30 -6.64
CA ARG A 34 -0.62 3.46 -7.85
C ARG A 34 0.26 4.71 -7.77
N ALA A 35 -0.34 5.86 -7.48
CA ALA A 35 0.38 7.13 -7.37
C ALA A 35 1.47 7.07 -6.29
N PHE A 36 1.18 6.43 -5.16
CA PHE A 36 2.17 6.23 -4.09
C PHE A 36 3.34 5.34 -4.55
N VAL A 37 3.07 4.23 -5.25
CA VAL A 37 4.13 3.33 -5.77
C VAL A 37 5.04 4.06 -6.75
N GLU A 38 4.48 4.92 -7.59
CA GLU A 38 5.22 5.77 -8.53
C GLU A 38 6.05 6.83 -7.80
N ALA A 39 5.42 7.62 -6.92
CA ALA A 39 6.07 8.67 -6.14
C ALA A 39 7.21 8.11 -5.26
N ARG A 40 7.02 6.94 -4.65
CA ARG A 40 8.05 6.27 -3.85
C ARG A 40 9.29 5.90 -4.67
N ARG A 41 9.14 5.68 -5.97
CA ARG A 41 10.26 5.38 -6.88
C ARG A 41 10.93 6.65 -7.42
N ASP A 42 10.19 7.75 -7.55
CA ASP A 42 10.71 9.02 -8.02
C ASP A 42 11.75 9.64 -7.06
N ARG A 43 12.95 9.90 -7.58
CA ARG A 43 14.05 10.55 -6.84
C ARG A 43 13.77 12.03 -6.57
N LYS A 44 13.09 12.73 -7.49
CA LYS A 44 12.73 14.14 -7.30
C LYS A 44 11.73 14.29 -6.17
N PHE A 45 10.69 13.46 -6.17
CA PHE A 45 9.72 13.41 -5.08
C PHE A 45 10.39 13.13 -3.73
N LYS A 46 11.30 12.16 -3.67
CA LYS A 46 12.07 11.85 -2.45
C LYS A 46 12.98 12.98 -1.97
N ALA A 47 13.42 13.89 -2.85
CA ALA A 47 14.28 15.00 -2.49
C ALA A 47 13.51 16.19 -1.87
N GLN A 48 12.18 16.10 -1.74
CA GLN A 48 11.32 17.15 -1.16
C GLN A 48 10.87 16.86 0.28
N LEU A 49 11.28 15.71 0.87
CA LEU A 49 10.95 15.26 2.23
C LEU A 49 12.12 15.53 3.19
#